data_AF-A0A2Z6RVV6-F1
#
_entry.id   AF-A0A2Z6RVV6-F1
#
_cell.length_a   1.000
_cell.length_b   1.000
_cell.length_c   1.000
_cell.angle_alpha   90.00
_cell.angle_beta   90.00
_cell.angle_gamma   90.00
#
_symmetry.space_group_name_H-M   'P 1'
#
loop_
_entity.id
_entity.type
_entity.pdbx_description
1 polymer ?
#
loop_
_entity_poly.entity_id
_entity_poly.type
_entity_poly.pdbx_seq_one_letter_code
_entity_poly.pdbx_strand_id
1 'polypeptide(L)'
;MSSPESAIPKEKDDSLDIFNILQTAIQFFDKDIITHAFERSFKTAHDMYVSGMKKKKVPRESVYDTELNRILVNWLGKMGGIVITGQWHLIEDSVDEDSYSDIVITTKDQTIILELLATATSSDLNKHFGRVLEYAKKLSTNDIWIVHFTCEDGYGIQKSQNRPHWPSYNRINTVHYYHDRTFASVLTNARYTDRSGTINKIVDLTIPLRS
;
A
#
# COMPACT_ATOMS: atom_id res chain seq x y z
N MET A 1 -18.20 12.03 -1.25
CA MET A 1 -16.83 11.48 -1.31
C MET A 1 -16.93 10.12 -1.96
N SER A 2 -16.17 9.86 -3.02
CA SER A 2 -16.25 8.60 -3.77
C SER A 2 -15.62 7.46 -2.97
N SER A 3 -16.34 6.35 -2.85
CA SER A 3 -15.85 5.07 -2.34
C SER A 3 -16.58 3.95 -3.08
N PRO A 4 -16.05 2.72 -3.10
CA PRO A 4 -16.78 1.59 -3.66
C PRO A 4 -18.13 1.41 -2.97
N GLU A 5 -19.15 1.06 -3.75
CA GLU A 5 -20.47 0.62 -3.28
C GLU A 5 -20.66 -0.89 -3.46
N SER A 6 -19.67 -1.56 -4.07
CA SER A 6 -19.66 -3.01 -4.25
C SER A 6 -19.55 -3.72 -2.90
N ALA A 7 -19.98 -4.99 -2.89
CA ALA A 7 -19.73 -5.88 -1.77
C ALA A 7 -18.23 -5.91 -1.41
N ILE A 8 -17.95 -6.01 -0.11
CA ILE A 8 -16.59 -6.10 0.41
C ILE A 8 -16.01 -7.46 -0.02
N PRO A 9 -14.86 -7.49 -0.73
CA PRO A 9 -14.20 -8.74 -1.11
C PRO A 9 -13.83 -9.56 0.11
N LYS A 10 -14.21 -10.84 0.08
CA LYS A 10 -13.95 -11.82 1.11
C LYS A 10 -13.49 -13.13 0.48
N GLU A 11 -12.66 -13.83 1.23
CA GLU A 11 -12.26 -15.20 0.99
C GLU A 11 -13.42 -16.17 1.29
N LYS A 12 -13.24 -17.46 0.96
CA LYS A 12 -14.25 -18.51 1.19
C LYS A 12 -14.60 -18.71 2.68
N ASP A 13 -13.69 -18.35 3.58
CA ASP A 13 -13.85 -18.44 5.03
C ASP A 13 -14.42 -17.14 5.65
N ASP A 14 -14.94 -16.23 4.83
CA ASP A 14 -15.46 -14.91 5.22
C ASP A 14 -14.39 -13.92 5.72
N SER A 15 -13.11 -14.30 5.68
CA SER A 15 -12.00 -13.38 5.96
C SER A 15 -11.82 -12.38 4.82
N LEU A 16 -11.30 -11.18 5.12
CA LEU A 16 -11.12 -10.12 4.14
C LEU A 16 -10.07 -10.49 3.10
N ASP A 17 -10.43 -10.34 1.81
CA ASP A 17 -9.50 -10.45 0.69
C ASP A 17 -8.82 -9.09 0.47
N ILE A 18 -7.67 -8.92 1.12
CA ILE A 18 -6.95 -7.65 1.14
C ILE A 18 -6.43 -7.26 -0.24
N PHE A 19 -6.05 -8.22 -1.08
CA PHE A 19 -5.57 -7.90 -2.42
C PHE A 19 -6.67 -7.25 -3.25
N ASN A 20 -7.84 -7.90 -3.34
CA ASN A 20 -8.97 -7.36 -4.11
C ASN A 20 -9.54 -6.08 -3.48
N ILE A 21 -9.49 -5.94 -2.14
CA ILE A 21 -9.82 -4.68 -1.46
C ILE A 21 -8.90 -3.55 -1.92
N LEU A 22 -7.57 -3.75 -1.91
CA LEU A 22 -6.62 -2.71 -2.33
C LEU A 22 -6.77 -2.37 -3.82
N GLN A 23 -6.97 -3.37 -4.68
CA GLN A 23 -7.24 -3.14 -6.10
C GLN A 23 -8.50 -2.30 -6.34
N THR A 24 -9.57 -2.61 -5.61
CA THR A 24 -10.83 -1.88 -5.72
C THR A 24 -10.68 -0.47 -5.16
N ALA A 25 -10.02 -0.30 -4.01
CA ALA A 25 -9.83 1.00 -3.38
C ALA A 25 -9.07 1.98 -4.28
N ILE A 26 -8.02 1.53 -4.96
CA ILE A 26 -7.19 2.39 -5.83
C ILE A 26 -7.98 3.01 -6.97
N GLN A 27 -8.99 2.30 -7.50
CA GLN A 27 -9.87 2.84 -8.55
C GLN A 27 -10.63 4.10 -8.12
N PHE A 28 -10.72 4.38 -6.82
CA PHE A 28 -11.44 5.51 -6.22
C PHE A 28 -10.52 6.59 -5.63
N PHE A 29 -9.22 6.49 -5.87
CA PHE A 29 -8.29 7.56 -5.52
C PHE A 29 -8.64 8.81 -6.33
N ASP A 30 -8.64 9.96 -5.67
CA ASP A 30 -8.85 11.23 -6.32
C ASP A 30 -7.61 11.59 -7.14
N LYS A 31 -7.79 11.57 -8.46
CA LYS A 31 -6.74 11.82 -9.43
C LYS A 31 -6.11 13.19 -9.26
N ASP A 32 -6.91 14.21 -8.95
CA ASP A 32 -6.41 15.57 -8.77
C ASP A 32 -5.58 15.68 -7.49
N ILE A 33 -5.96 15.00 -6.41
CA ILE A 33 -5.14 14.94 -5.19
C ILE A 33 -3.77 14.34 -5.50
N ILE A 34 -3.72 13.20 -6.19
CA ILE A 34 -2.45 12.54 -6.52
C ILE A 34 -1.62 13.38 -7.49
N THR A 35 -2.22 13.91 -8.56
CA THR A 35 -1.49 14.74 -9.54
C THR A 35 -0.97 16.04 -8.92
N HIS A 36 -1.74 16.71 -8.07
CA HIS A 36 -1.27 17.92 -7.37
C HIS A 36 -0.18 17.63 -6.34
N ALA A 37 -0.16 16.43 -5.75
CA ALA A 37 0.84 16.06 -4.75
C ALA A 37 2.27 16.06 -5.28
N PHE A 38 2.48 15.89 -6.59
CA PHE A 38 3.79 16.06 -7.22
C PHE A 38 4.40 17.44 -6.95
N GLU A 39 3.59 18.50 -6.85
CA GLU A 39 4.11 19.84 -6.58
C GLU A 39 3.96 20.26 -5.12
N ARG A 40 2.98 19.71 -4.39
CA ARG A 40 2.56 20.17 -3.06
C ARG A 40 3.10 19.35 -1.89
N SER A 41 3.55 18.12 -2.12
CA SER A 41 4.03 17.26 -1.03
C SER A 41 5.51 17.46 -0.71
N PHE A 42 6.27 18.20 -1.51
CA PHE A 42 7.70 18.52 -1.27
C PHE A 42 8.63 17.32 -1.02
N LYS A 43 8.26 16.08 -1.39
CA LYS A 43 9.21 14.96 -1.42
C LYS A 43 9.94 14.95 -2.74
N THR A 44 11.22 14.62 -2.70
CA THR A 44 12.08 14.54 -3.88
C THR A 44 12.73 13.16 -3.93
N ALA A 45 12.56 12.47 -5.05
CA ALA A 45 13.26 11.23 -5.36
C ALA A 45 14.68 11.58 -5.81
N HIS A 46 15.66 11.51 -4.91
CA HIS A 46 17.03 11.94 -5.18
C HIS A 46 17.79 10.96 -6.07
N ASP A 47 17.71 9.67 -5.76
CA ASP A 47 18.56 8.64 -6.37
C ASP A 47 17.86 7.83 -7.46
N MET A 48 16.53 7.89 -7.53
CA MET A 48 15.69 7.20 -8.51
C MET A 48 15.37 8.10 -9.71
N TYR A 49 15.19 7.49 -10.87
CA TYR A 49 14.72 8.17 -12.08
C TYR A 49 13.19 8.23 -12.09
N VAL A 50 12.64 9.40 -12.37
CA VAL A 50 11.20 9.64 -12.53
C VAL A 50 11.00 10.51 -13.77
N SER A 51 10.26 10.01 -14.76
CA SER A 51 10.10 10.67 -16.06
C SER A 51 11.44 11.05 -16.72
N GLY A 52 12.41 10.12 -16.66
CA GLY A 52 13.75 10.22 -17.24
C GLY A 52 14.76 11.05 -16.44
N MET A 53 14.40 11.57 -15.26
CA MET A 53 15.26 12.48 -14.49
C MET A 53 15.35 12.12 -13.01
N LYS A 54 16.51 12.38 -12.40
CA LYS A 54 16.71 12.35 -10.94
C LYS A 54 16.27 13.66 -10.28
N LYS A 55 16.16 13.66 -8.95
CA LYS A 55 15.79 14.83 -8.13
C LYS A 55 14.42 15.42 -8.51
N LYS A 56 13.50 14.56 -8.91
CA LYS A 56 12.14 14.95 -9.27
C LYS A 56 11.25 14.92 -8.04
N LYS A 57 10.30 15.85 -7.98
CA LYS A 57 9.28 15.81 -6.94
C LYS A 57 8.33 14.64 -7.19
N VAL A 58 7.92 13.99 -6.11
CA VAL A 58 7.00 12.84 -6.12
C VAL A 58 6.03 12.95 -4.95
N PRO A 59 4.84 12.35 -5.01
CA PRO A 59 3.93 12.33 -3.87
C PRO A 59 4.56 11.65 -2.64
N ARG A 60 4.22 12.15 -1.44
CA ARG A 60 4.60 11.54 -0.15
C ARG A 60 3.68 10.39 0.23
N GLU A 61 4.18 9.54 1.10
CA GLU A 61 3.45 8.48 1.79
C GLU A 61 2.10 8.96 2.33
N SER A 62 2.10 10.10 3.03
CA SER A 62 0.90 10.68 3.65
C SER A 62 -0.23 10.99 2.67
N VAL A 63 0.08 11.22 1.39
CA VAL A 63 -0.93 11.46 0.35
C VAL A 63 -1.68 10.17 0.04
N TYR A 64 -0.94 9.07 -0.16
CA TYR A 64 -1.54 7.76 -0.41
C TYR A 64 -2.23 7.21 0.83
N ASP A 65 -1.65 7.43 2.01
CA ASP A 65 -2.25 7.07 3.30
C ASP A 65 -3.60 7.76 3.50
N THR A 66 -3.66 9.08 3.29
CA THR A 66 -4.90 9.86 3.42
C THR A 66 -5.97 9.34 2.46
N GLU A 67 -5.62 9.12 1.19
CA GLU A 67 -6.58 8.65 0.18
C GLU A 67 -7.05 7.22 0.45
N LEU A 68 -6.13 6.31 0.77
CA LEU A 68 -6.48 4.93 1.07
C LEU A 68 -7.35 4.86 2.34
N ASN A 69 -6.95 5.54 3.41
CA ASN A 69 -7.69 5.57 4.66
C ASN A 69 -9.10 6.17 4.48
N ARG A 70 -9.21 7.28 3.74
CA ARG A 70 -10.52 7.88 3.38
C ARG A 70 -11.43 6.86 2.69
N ILE A 71 -10.92 6.08 1.75
CA ILE A 71 -11.70 5.11 1.00
C ILE A 71 -12.08 3.92 1.88
N LEU A 72 -11.13 3.36 2.63
CA LEU A 72 -11.37 2.22 3.52
C LEU A 72 -12.35 2.55 4.64
N VAL A 73 -12.26 3.72 5.27
CA VAL A 73 -13.21 4.17 6.31
C VAL A 73 -14.62 4.30 5.75
N ASN A 74 -14.78 4.87 4.55
CA ASN A 74 -16.10 5.03 3.94
C ASN A 74 -16.68 3.71 3.42
N TRP A 75 -15.84 2.83 2.88
CA TRP A 75 -16.29 1.57 2.31
C TRP A 75 -16.38 0.47 3.38
N LEU A 76 -15.24 0.04 3.93
CA LEU A 76 -15.20 -1.05 4.90
C LEU A 76 -15.81 -0.64 6.24
N GLY A 77 -15.52 0.58 6.69
CA GLY A 77 -16.02 1.10 7.96
C GLY A 77 -17.51 1.36 7.97
N LYS A 78 -17.97 2.32 7.15
CA LYS A 78 -19.38 2.74 7.18
C LYS A 78 -20.33 1.71 6.57
N MET A 79 -19.95 0.99 5.51
CA MET A 79 -20.83 -0.02 4.91
C MET A 79 -20.67 -1.39 5.56
N GLY A 80 -19.46 -1.76 5.97
CA GLY A 80 -19.16 -3.09 6.51
C GLY A 80 -19.12 -3.21 8.03
N GLY A 81 -19.12 -2.09 8.77
CA GLY A 81 -18.95 -2.09 10.23
C GLY A 81 -17.55 -2.52 10.68
N ILE A 82 -16.54 -2.45 9.80
CA ILE A 82 -15.16 -2.87 10.09
C ILE A 82 -14.39 -1.71 10.72
N VAL A 83 -13.55 -1.98 11.73
CA VAL A 83 -12.75 -0.94 12.36
C VAL A 83 -11.52 -0.66 11.50
N ILE A 84 -11.36 0.60 11.10
CA ILE A 84 -10.19 1.10 10.37
C ILE A 84 -9.51 2.15 11.23
N THR A 85 -8.24 1.96 11.53
CA THR A 85 -7.45 2.89 12.35
C THR A 85 -6.21 3.32 11.57
N GLY A 86 -6.10 4.61 11.28
CA GLY A 86 -4.87 5.20 10.75
C GLY A 86 -3.89 5.54 11.88
N GLN A 87 -2.59 5.49 11.58
CA GLN A 87 -1.49 5.83 12.50
C GLN A 87 -1.61 5.15 13.86
N TRP A 88 -1.69 3.82 13.87
CA TRP A 88 -1.77 3.06 15.12
C TRP A 88 -0.41 3.06 15.81
N HIS A 89 -0.27 3.91 16.83
CA HIS A 89 0.94 3.98 17.65
C HIS A 89 1.02 2.76 18.57
N LEU A 90 2.16 2.08 18.55
CA LEU A 90 2.43 0.96 19.45
C LEU A 90 3.01 1.54 20.74
N ILE A 91 2.20 1.60 21.79
CA ILE A 91 2.67 2.08 23.11
C ILE A 91 3.66 1.03 23.66
N GLU A 92 4.93 1.41 23.84
CA GLU A 92 5.64 1.47 25.15
C GLU A 92 7.17 1.66 25.01
N ASP A 93 7.70 2.59 25.83
CA ASP A 93 9.07 2.75 26.36
C ASP A 93 10.30 2.71 25.43
N SER A 94 10.14 2.81 24.11
CA SER A 94 11.29 2.98 23.21
C SER A 94 11.66 4.45 23.04
N VAL A 95 12.97 4.71 23.09
CA VAL A 95 13.64 6.01 22.87
C VAL A 95 13.37 6.60 21.46
N ASP A 96 12.71 5.85 20.57
CA ASP A 96 12.24 6.31 19.27
C ASP A 96 10.73 6.65 19.34
N GLU A 97 10.42 7.94 19.25
CA GLU A 97 9.07 8.52 19.42
C GLU A 97 8.07 8.16 18.29
N ASP A 98 8.50 7.47 17.22
CA ASP A 98 7.75 7.35 15.96
C ASP A 98 7.44 5.89 15.53
N SER A 99 7.13 4.98 16.46
CA SER A 99 6.72 3.61 16.09
C SER A 99 5.20 3.46 15.94
N TYR A 100 4.69 3.76 14.75
CA TYR A 100 3.29 3.54 14.36
C TYR A 100 3.17 2.72 13.06
N SER A 101 2.08 1.95 12.94
CA SER A 101 1.65 1.35 11.67
C SER A 101 0.74 2.33 10.92
N ASP A 102 0.87 2.41 9.59
CA ASP A 102 0.10 3.40 8.79
C ASP A 102 -1.42 3.14 8.85
N ILE A 103 -1.88 1.93 8.51
CA ILE A 103 -3.30 1.57 8.60
C ILE A 103 -3.46 0.18 9.21
N VAL A 104 -4.33 0.05 10.21
CA VAL A 104 -4.75 -1.22 10.80
C VAL A 104 -6.23 -1.44 10.53
N ILE A 105 -6.55 -2.62 10.00
CA ILE A 105 -7.92 -3.09 9.77
C ILE A 105 -8.22 -4.19 10.79
N THR A 106 -9.26 -3.99 11.59
CA THR A 106 -9.67 -4.93 12.63
C THR A 106 -11.11 -5.39 12.42
N THR A 107 -11.27 -6.70 12.31
CA THR A 107 -12.55 -7.41 12.39
C THR A 107 -12.59 -8.22 13.68
N LYS A 108 -13.67 -8.99 13.91
CA LYS A 108 -13.74 -9.92 15.03
C LYS A 108 -12.63 -10.99 14.99
N ASP A 109 -12.25 -11.41 13.78
CA ASP A 109 -11.41 -12.59 13.57
C ASP A 109 -10.07 -12.26 12.88
N GLN A 110 -9.88 -11.00 12.44
CA GLN A 110 -8.66 -10.55 11.78
C GLN A 110 -8.16 -9.21 12.32
N THR A 111 -6.85 -9.12 12.46
CA THR A 111 -6.09 -7.87 12.48
C THR A 111 -5.16 -7.89 11.27
N ILE A 112 -5.25 -6.87 10.42
CA ILE A 112 -4.41 -6.68 9.24
C ILE A 112 -3.65 -5.37 9.38
N ILE A 113 -2.34 -5.39 9.06
CA ILE A 113 -1.51 -4.19 8.95
C ILE A 113 -1.27 -3.88 7.48
N LEU A 114 -1.51 -2.62 7.09
CA LEU A 114 -1.04 -2.05 5.84
C LEU A 114 0.05 -1.02 6.18
N GLU A 115 1.25 -1.27 5.68
CA GLU A 115 2.41 -0.39 5.78
C GLU A 115 2.67 0.24 4.41
N LEU A 116 2.59 1.57 4.31
CA LEU A 116 2.61 2.32 3.07
C LEU A 116 3.97 2.95 2.83
N LEU A 117 4.45 2.85 1.59
CA LEU A 117 5.66 3.53 1.13
C LEU A 117 5.39 4.26 -0.19
N ALA A 118 6.12 5.36 -0.44
CA ALA A 118 5.98 6.16 -1.64
C ALA A 118 7.33 6.41 -2.33
N THR A 119 7.55 5.85 -3.53
CA THR A 119 8.80 5.98 -4.29
C THR A 119 10.00 5.78 -3.37
N ALA A 120 10.04 4.62 -2.72
CA ALA A 120 11.02 4.24 -1.71
C ALA A 120 12.13 3.42 -2.35
N THR A 121 13.37 3.59 -1.87
CA THR A 121 14.50 2.78 -2.34
C THR A 121 14.40 1.34 -1.82
N SER A 122 15.18 0.41 -2.39
CA SER A 122 15.29 -0.94 -1.83
C SER A 122 15.76 -0.96 -0.37
N SER A 123 16.61 0.00 0.02
CA SER A 123 17.08 0.14 1.41
C SER A 123 15.93 0.54 2.34
N ASP A 124 15.11 1.50 1.91
CA ASP A 124 13.91 1.91 2.66
C ASP A 124 12.93 0.73 2.78
N LEU A 125 12.63 0.05 1.68
CA LEU A 125 11.76 -1.13 1.69
C LEU A 125 12.26 -2.21 2.65
N ASN A 126 13.56 -2.51 2.65
CA ASN A 126 14.14 -3.48 3.58
C ASN A 126 13.96 -3.08 5.05
N LYS A 127 14.13 -1.79 5.38
CA LYS A 127 13.89 -1.27 6.73
C LYS A 127 12.44 -1.51 7.16
N HIS A 128 11.48 -1.19 6.27
CA HIS A 128 10.06 -1.37 6.56
C HIS A 128 9.63 -2.85 6.60
N PHE A 129 10.26 -3.72 5.81
CA PHE A 129 10.05 -5.18 5.89
C PHE A 129 10.42 -5.73 7.28
N GLY A 130 11.52 -5.27 7.88
CA GLY A 130 11.88 -5.65 9.24
C GLY A 130 10.90 -5.09 10.28
N ARG A 131 10.63 -3.78 10.18
CA ARG A 131 9.77 -3.05 11.11
C ARG A 131 8.36 -3.62 11.22
N VAL A 132 7.74 -3.93 10.08
CA VAL A 132 6.35 -4.41 10.06
C VAL A 132 6.19 -5.80 10.72
N LEU A 133 7.25 -6.62 10.76
CA LEU A 133 7.22 -7.90 11.47
C LEU A 133 7.19 -7.71 12.99
N GLU A 134 7.88 -6.69 13.51
CA GLU A 134 7.83 -6.34 14.93
C GLU A 134 6.42 -5.86 15.31
N TYR A 135 5.83 -5.03 14.45
CA TYR A 135 4.47 -4.51 14.64
C TYR A 135 3.45 -5.65 14.64
N ALA A 136 3.56 -6.56 13.68
CA ALA A 136 2.70 -7.71 13.58
C ALA A 136 2.77 -8.64 14.80
N LYS A 137 3.95 -8.78 15.40
CA LYS A 137 4.12 -9.53 16.65
C LYS A 137 3.42 -8.83 17.82
N LYS A 138 3.59 -7.51 17.97
CA LYS A 138 2.96 -6.73 19.04
C LYS A 138 1.43 -6.70 18.93
N LEU A 139 0.90 -6.63 17.71
CA LEU A 139 -0.54 -6.56 17.43
C LEU A 139 -1.19 -7.94 17.22
N SER A 140 -0.44 -9.05 17.34
CA SER A 140 -0.94 -10.41 17.06
C SER A 140 -1.65 -10.52 15.70
N THR A 141 -1.03 -9.93 14.67
CA THR A 141 -1.63 -9.71 13.35
C THR A 141 -1.77 -10.99 12.52
N ASN A 142 -2.89 -11.12 11.82
CA ASN A 142 -3.18 -12.22 10.90
C ASN A 142 -2.44 -12.04 9.56
N ASP A 143 -2.59 -10.87 8.93
CA ASP A 143 -2.04 -10.57 7.60
C ASP A 143 -1.26 -9.24 7.60
N ILE A 144 -0.12 -9.23 6.90
CA ILE A 144 0.78 -8.08 6.84
C ILE A 144 0.99 -7.70 5.38
N TRP A 145 0.75 -6.44 5.05
CA TRP A 145 0.88 -5.93 3.69
C TRP A 145 1.82 -4.73 3.64
N ILE A 146 2.81 -4.82 2.76
CA ILE A 146 3.53 -3.65 2.25
C ILE A 146 2.80 -3.15 1.02
N VAL A 147 2.40 -1.89 1.06
CA VAL A 147 1.68 -1.20 -0.02
C VAL A 147 2.59 -0.09 -0.54
N HIS A 148 3.35 -0.39 -1.59
CA HIS A 148 4.34 0.54 -2.13
C HIS A 148 3.81 1.21 -3.39
N PHE A 149 3.50 2.50 -3.31
CA PHE A 149 3.24 3.35 -4.47
C PHE A 149 4.55 3.92 -5.00
N THR A 150 4.77 3.94 -6.30
CA THR A 150 6.04 4.43 -6.86
C THR A 150 5.87 5.10 -8.21
N CYS A 151 6.66 6.13 -8.43
CA CYS A 151 6.79 6.80 -9.72
C CYS A 151 8.13 6.50 -10.40
N GLU A 152 8.92 5.56 -9.86
CA GLU A 152 10.23 5.22 -10.41
C GLU A 152 10.11 4.59 -11.81
N ASP A 153 10.87 5.12 -12.76
CA ASP A 153 10.85 4.68 -14.14
C ASP A 153 11.19 3.19 -14.26
N GLY A 154 10.33 2.47 -14.98
CA GLY A 154 10.50 1.04 -15.22
C GLY A 154 10.29 0.16 -14.00
N TYR A 155 9.94 0.72 -12.82
CA TYR A 155 9.62 -0.03 -11.61
C TYR A 155 8.33 -0.82 -11.81
N GLY A 156 8.46 -2.09 -12.18
CA GLY A 156 7.32 -2.95 -12.51
C GLY A 156 7.53 -3.78 -13.77
N ILE A 157 8.18 -3.22 -14.79
CA ILE A 157 8.36 -3.90 -16.08
C ILE A 157 9.40 -5.02 -15.92
N GLN A 158 9.01 -6.29 -16.09
CA GLN A 158 9.92 -7.44 -15.89
C GLN A 158 11.25 -7.38 -16.67
N LYS A 159 11.25 -6.67 -17.82
CA LYS A 159 12.39 -6.50 -18.71
C LYS A 159 13.26 -5.27 -18.38
N SER A 160 12.90 -4.47 -17.39
CA SER A 160 13.71 -3.34 -16.93
C SER A 160 14.80 -3.80 -15.95
N GLN A 161 15.82 -2.96 -15.75
CA GLN A 161 16.83 -3.13 -14.70
C GLN A 161 16.24 -2.86 -13.29
N ASN A 162 15.10 -2.17 -13.21
CA ASN A 162 14.45 -1.73 -11.97
C ASN A 162 13.28 -2.67 -11.65
N ARG A 163 13.59 -3.91 -11.24
CA ARG A 163 12.56 -4.88 -10.87
C ARG A 163 11.93 -4.52 -9.52
N PRO A 164 10.64 -4.84 -9.30
CA PRO A 164 10.03 -4.70 -7.98
C PRO A 164 10.86 -5.40 -6.91
N HIS A 165 11.10 -4.70 -5.81
CA HIS A 165 11.90 -5.20 -4.69
C HIS A 165 11.02 -5.96 -3.70
N TRP A 166 11.22 -7.26 -3.60
CA TRP A 166 10.37 -8.16 -2.82
C TRP A 166 11.01 -8.53 -1.47
N PRO A 167 10.20 -8.78 -0.41
CA PRO A 167 10.75 -9.26 0.85
C PRO A 167 11.31 -10.68 0.73
N SER A 168 12.31 -11.01 1.53
CA SER A 168 12.84 -12.38 1.62
C SER A 168 11.90 -13.35 2.36
N TYR A 169 10.98 -12.81 3.18
CA TYR A 169 10.06 -13.58 4.01
C TYR A 169 8.68 -13.71 3.36
N ASN A 170 8.12 -14.92 3.34
CA ASN A 170 6.78 -15.19 2.79
C ASN A 170 5.63 -14.72 3.70
N ARG A 171 5.95 -14.31 4.94
CA ARG A 171 4.97 -13.75 5.90
C ARG A 171 4.51 -12.34 5.53
N ILE A 172 5.30 -11.63 4.72
CA ILE A 172 4.99 -10.27 4.28
C ILE A 172 4.39 -10.36 2.88
N ASN A 173 3.12 -10.02 2.77
CA ASN A 173 2.47 -9.78 1.48
C ASN A 173 2.92 -8.41 0.98
N THR A 174 3.05 -8.26 -0.33
CA THR A 174 3.53 -7.02 -0.92
C THR A 174 2.81 -6.74 -2.21
N VAL A 175 2.36 -5.50 -2.36
CA VAL A 175 1.86 -4.96 -3.62
C VAL A 175 2.61 -3.68 -3.97
N HIS A 176 3.02 -3.60 -5.22
CA HIS A 176 3.66 -2.46 -5.82
C HIS A 176 2.71 -1.84 -6.84
N TYR A 177 2.46 -0.55 -6.68
CA TYR A 177 1.60 0.27 -7.53
C TYR A 177 2.46 1.32 -8.22
N TYR A 178 2.73 1.12 -9.51
CA TYR A 178 3.42 2.09 -10.33
C TYR A 178 2.43 2.99 -11.05
N HIS A 179 2.72 4.29 -11.09
CA HIS A 179 1.95 5.24 -11.87
C HIS A 179 2.81 6.43 -12.31
N ASP A 180 2.36 7.12 -13.35
CA ASP A 180 2.96 8.37 -13.79
C ASP A 180 2.33 9.60 -13.10
N ARG A 181 2.74 10.79 -13.52
CA ARG A 181 2.23 12.07 -13.00
C ARG A 181 0.75 12.30 -13.30
N THR A 182 0.24 11.74 -14.38
CA THR A 182 -1.16 11.90 -14.76
C THR A 182 -2.06 11.06 -13.88
N PHE A 183 -1.56 9.96 -13.31
CA PHE A 183 -2.35 9.02 -12.52
C PHE A 183 -3.62 8.60 -13.30
N ALA A 184 -3.46 8.23 -14.57
CA ALA A 184 -4.56 7.75 -15.41
C ALA A 184 -4.82 6.25 -15.25
N SER A 185 -3.76 5.49 -14.96
CA SER A 185 -3.81 4.07 -14.64
C SER A 185 -2.68 3.72 -13.67
N VAL A 186 -2.80 2.55 -13.05
CA VAL A 186 -1.81 2.03 -12.11
C VAL A 186 -1.36 0.64 -12.56
N LEU A 187 -0.07 0.45 -12.77
CA LEU A 187 0.52 -0.86 -13.02
C LEU A 187 0.77 -1.56 -11.68
N THR A 188 0.24 -2.76 -11.53
CA THR A 188 0.22 -3.52 -10.28
C THR A 188 1.07 -4.77 -10.40
N ASN A 189 2.01 -4.92 -9.47
CA ASN A 189 2.75 -6.15 -9.25
C ASN A 189 2.54 -6.59 -7.80
N ALA A 190 2.12 -7.82 -7.56
CA ALA A 190 1.87 -8.30 -6.20
C ALA A 190 2.45 -9.69 -5.95
N ARG A 191 2.84 -9.93 -4.70
CA ARG A 191 3.22 -11.24 -4.17
C ARG A 191 2.59 -11.41 -2.81
N TYR A 192 1.71 -12.38 -2.66
CA TYR A 192 1.01 -12.63 -1.40
C TYR A 192 0.74 -14.12 -1.21
N THR A 193 0.65 -14.53 0.05
CA THR A 193 0.32 -15.90 0.41
C THR A 193 -1.17 -15.97 0.72
N ASP A 194 -1.90 -16.86 0.05
CA ASP A 194 -3.30 -17.11 0.38
C ASP A 194 -3.43 -18.00 1.63
N ARG A 195 -4.68 -18.21 2.08
CA ARG A 195 -4.97 -19.05 3.25
C ARG A 195 -4.54 -20.51 3.11
N SER A 196 -4.36 -21.02 1.88
CA SER A 196 -3.84 -22.37 1.65
C SER A 196 -2.31 -22.46 1.82
N GLY A 197 -1.65 -21.33 2.05
CA GLY A 197 -0.19 -21.23 2.06
C GLY A 197 0.43 -21.12 0.67
N THR A 198 -0.41 -21.00 -0.38
CA THR A 198 0.07 -20.87 -1.76
C THR A 198 0.51 -19.44 -2.03
N ILE A 199 1.69 -19.29 -2.63
CA ILE A 199 2.23 -17.97 -3.00
C ILE A 199 1.66 -17.60 -4.37
N ASN A 200 0.83 -16.56 -4.37
CA ASN A 200 0.27 -15.95 -5.56
C ASN A 200 1.18 -14.82 -6.05
N LYS A 201 1.28 -14.68 -7.38
CA LYS A 201 2.04 -13.62 -8.04
C LYS A 201 1.20 -12.96 -9.12
N ILE A 202 1.08 -11.64 -9.05
CA ILE A 202 0.46 -10.80 -10.08
C ILE A 202 1.57 -9.98 -10.70
N VAL A 203 1.61 -9.97 -12.03
CA VAL A 203 2.64 -9.27 -12.80
C VAL A 203 1.97 -8.37 -13.81
N ASP A 204 2.40 -7.12 -13.86
CA ASP A 204 2.04 -6.12 -14.87
C ASP A 204 0.52 -5.96 -15.10
N LEU A 205 -0.27 -6.11 -14.04
CA LEU A 205 -1.72 -5.91 -14.10
C LEU A 205 -2.03 -4.41 -14.10
N THR A 206 -2.65 -3.92 -15.17
CA THR A 206 -3.04 -2.51 -15.25
C THR A 206 -4.44 -2.31 -14.67
N ILE A 207 -4.56 -1.44 -13.66
CA ILE A 207 -5.82 -1.03 -13.06
C ILE A 207 -6.21 0.34 -13.66
N PRO A 208 -7.35 0.44 -14.37
CA PRO A 208 -7.87 1.72 -14.81
C PRO A 208 -8.48 2.46 -13.60
N LEU A 209 -8.29 3.77 -13.56
CA LEU A 209 -8.87 4.62 -12.52
C LEU A 209 -10.22 5.16 -12.98
N ARG A 210 -11.17 5.30 -12.05
CA ARG A 210 -12.48 5.89 -12.38
C ARG A 210 -12.31 7.39 -12.60
N SER A 211 -12.97 7.90 -13.64
CA SER A 211 -13.05 9.32 -13.97
C SER A 211 -13.93 10.09 -12.98
#